data_AF-A0A8T5FVR5-F1
#
_entry.id   AF-A0A8T5FVR5-F1
#
_cell.length_a   1.000
_cell.length_b   1.000
_cell.length_c   1.000
_cell.angle_alpha   90.00
_cell.angle_beta   90.00
_cell.angle_gamma   90.00
#
_symmetry.space_group_name_H-M   'P 1'
#
loop_
_entity.id
_entity.type
_entity.pdbx_description
1 polymer ?
#
loop_
_entity_poly.entity_id
_entity_poly.type
_entity_poly.pdbx_seq_one_letter_code
_entity_poly.pdbx_strand_id
1 'polypeptide(L)'
;MIKDQILDYANFHELLKDESLRIIYQIKSNIREISDAQLIQSLIEKNDYYWKHELSLIKGFANKYQISILKLNEIYNKYIQIENILLTEFKKLEKLGLSSIVLGPRSINANLKNNLHLSIEIYITKQKLCIIIEPQNYGEEISNLDYVNNLRQKIEQFLNN
;
A
#
# COMPACT_ATOMS: atom_id res chain seq x y z
N MET A 1 3.21 -15.03 10.61
CA MET A 1 4.15 -15.18 9.47
C MET A 1 4.12 -13.88 8.68
N ILE A 2 5.14 -13.58 7.86
CA ILE A 2 5.19 -12.28 7.15
C ILE A 2 3.99 -12.11 6.20
N LYS A 3 3.55 -13.17 5.52
CA LYS A 3 2.33 -13.15 4.69
C LYS A 3 1.06 -12.70 5.44
N ASP A 4 0.93 -13.00 6.73
CA ASP A 4 -0.24 -12.63 7.53
C ASP A 4 -0.21 -11.12 7.84
N GLN A 5 0.98 -10.58 8.07
CA GLN A 5 1.18 -9.13 8.24
C GLN A 5 0.92 -8.35 6.94
N ILE A 6 1.23 -8.92 5.77
CA ILE A 6 0.86 -8.35 4.47
C ILE A 6 -0.67 -8.37 4.28
N LEU A 7 -1.34 -9.46 4.68
CA LEU A 7 -2.81 -9.51 4.69
C LEU A 7 -3.41 -8.46 5.61
N ASP A 8 -2.93 -8.34 6.84
CA ASP A 8 -3.42 -7.35 7.79
C ASP A 8 -3.16 -5.92 7.29
N TYR A 9 -1.98 -5.64 6.71
CA TYR A 9 -1.67 -4.35 6.09
C TYR A 9 -2.66 -4.01 4.96
N ALA A 10 -2.93 -4.97 4.07
CA ALA A 10 -3.92 -4.81 3.00
C ALA A 10 -5.35 -4.58 3.54
N ASN A 11 -5.73 -5.29 4.61
CA ASN A 11 -7.03 -5.12 5.26
C ASN A 11 -7.14 -3.73 5.93
N PHE A 12 -6.10 -3.29 6.65
CA PHE A 12 -6.07 -1.96 7.26
C PHE A 12 -6.01 -0.84 6.24
N HIS A 13 -5.43 -1.06 5.05
CA HIS A 13 -5.50 -0.12 3.92
C HIS A 13 -6.95 0.09 3.44
N GLU A 14 -7.71 -0.98 3.21
CA GLU A 14 -9.13 -0.86 2.82
C GLU A 14 -9.97 -0.23 3.95
N LEU A 15 -9.72 -0.59 5.21
CA LEU A 15 -10.38 0.06 6.35
C LEU A 15 -10.04 1.56 6.47
N LEU A 16 -8.82 1.98 6.13
CA LEU A 16 -8.45 3.40 6.04
C LEU A 16 -9.22 4.11 4.92
N LYS A 17 -9.35 3.47 3.76
CA LYS A 17 -10.13 3.97 2.62
C LYS A 17 -11.60 4.16 2.99
N ASP A 18 -12.25 3.12 3.51
CA ASP A 18 -13.67 3.15 3.85
C ASP A 18 -13.99 4.19 4.94
N GLU A 19 -13.16 4.25 5.99
CA GLU A 19 -13.33 5.21 7.08
C GLU A 19 -13.05 6.65 6.63
N SER A 20 -12.07 6.85 5.74
CA SER A 20 -11.81 8.15 5.13
C SER A 20 -12.95 8.60 4.23
N LEU A 21 -13.51 7.71 3.41
CA LEU A 21 -14.70 8.01 2.59
C LEU A 21 -15.91 8.34 3.46
N ARG A 22 -16.16 7.59 4.55
CA ARG A 22 -17.20 7.92 5.55
C ARG A 22 -17.07 9.36 6.05
N ILE A 23 -15.85 9.77 6.39
CA ILE A 23 -15.56 11.13 6.85
C ILE A 23 -15.77 12.16 5.73
N ILE A 24 -15.27 11.91 4.52
CA ILE A 24 -15.44 12.77 3.34
C ILE A 24 -16.93 12.99 3.03
N TYR A 25 -17.77 11.94 3.06
CA TYR A 25 -19.21 12.08 2.81
C TYR A 25 -19.94 12.84 3.94
N GLN A 26 -19.54 12.67 5.20
CA GLN A 26 -20.05 13.48 6.31
C GLN A 26 -19.60 14.94 6.23
N ILE A 27 -18.38 15.21 5.74
CA ILE A 27 -17.96 16.58 5.45
C ILE A 27 -18.87 17.15 4.36
N LYS A 28 -19.04 16.43 3.24
CA LYS A 28 -19.84 16.86 2.09
C LYS A 28 -21.29 17.24 2.44
N SER A 29 -21.94 16.56 3.39
CA SER A 29 -23.29 16.94 3.86
C SER A 29 -23.33 18.22 4.70
N ASN A 30 -22.19 18.65 5.24
CA ASN A 30 -22.07 19.74 6.21
C ASN A 30 -21.38 21.00 5.65
N ILE A 31 -20.82 20.93 4.43
CA ILE A 31 -20.10 22.04 3.78
C ILE A 31 -21.01 23.26 3.58
N ARG A 32 -20.44 24.44 3.87
CA ARG A 32 -21.07 25.75 3.60
C ARG A 32 -20.26 26.62 2.65
N GLU A 33 -19.00 26.28 2.41
CA GLU A 33 -18.05 27.06 1.60
C GLU A 33 -17.79 26.38 0.25
N ILE A 34 -17.83 27.15 -0.84
CA ILE A 34 -17.65 26.63 -2.21
C ILE A 34 -16.24 26.07 -2.43
N SER A 35 -15.22 26.70 -1.85
CA SER A 35 -13.82 26.22 -1.87
C SER A 35 -13.66 24.84 -1.25
N ASP A 36 -14.33 24.61 -0.12
CA ASP A 36 -14.33 23.32 0.58
C ASP A 36 -15.07 22.26 -0.25
N ALA A 37 -16.19 22.64 -0.87
CA ALA A 37 -16.94 21.77 -1.76
C ALA A 37 -16.09 21.28 -2.94
N GLN A 38 -15.31 22.17 -3.56
CA GLN A 38 -14.39 21.82 -4.65
C GLN A 38 -13.28 20.88 -4.18
N LEU A 39 -12.65 21.14 -3.03
CA LEU A 39 -11.60 20.27 -2.49
C LEU A 39 -12.15 18.89 -2.09
N ILE A 40 -13.33 18.83 -1.48
CA ILE A 40 -14.00 17.58 -1.09
C ILE A 40 -14.56 16.81 -2.29
N GLN A 41 -14.81 17.47 -3.42
CA GLN A 41 -15.19 16.86 -4.70
C GLN A 41 -13.97 16.45 -5.55
N SER A 42 -12.77 16.97 -5.28
CA SER A 42 -11.50 16.43 -5.78
C SER A 42 -11.00 15.23 -4.95
N LEU A 43 -11.31 15.23 -3.64
CA LEU A 43 -11.60 13.99 -2.92
C LEU A 43 -12.92 13.37 -3.46
N ILE A 44 -13.24 12.10 -3.18
CA ILE A 44 -14.17 11.29 -4.02
C ILE A 44 -13.65 11.04 -5.46
N GLU A 45 -13.45 12.06 -6.31
CA GLU A 45 -13.15 11.89 -7.75
C GLU A 45 -11.83 11.17 -8.06
N LYS A 46 -10.72 11.51 -7.38
CA LYS A 46 -9.42 10.83 -7.60
C LYS A 46 -9.51 9.30 -7.40
N ASN A 47 -10.44 8.80 -6.58
CA ASN A 47 -10.82 7.39 -6.32
C ASN A 47 -9.72 6.42 -5.82
N ASP A 48 -8.45 6.72 -6.09
CA ASP A 48 -7.26 5.94 -5.74
C ASP A 48 -6.24 6.85 -5.04
N TYR A 49 -6.51 7.12 -3.76
CA TYR A 49 -5.72 8.06 -2.96
C TYR A 49 -4.45 7.39 -2.44
N TYR A 50 -3.32 8.08 -2.57
CA TYR A 50 -2.18 7.79 -1.71
C TYR A 50 -2.49 8.32 -0.30
N TRP A 51 -3.26 7.54 0.47
CA TRP A 51 -3.95 7.98 1.70
C TRP A 51 -3.04 8.74 2.66
N LYS A 52 -1.76 8.36 2.78
CA LYS A 52 -0.75 9.06 3.59
C LYS A 52 -0.64 10.57 3.31
N HIS A 53 -0.76 11.00 2.07
CA HIS A 53 -0.67 12.43 1.71
C HIS A 53 -1.98 13.17 1.96
N GLU A 54 -3.10 12.52 1.65
CA GLU A 54 -4.44 13.15 1.66
C GLU A 54 -5.11 13.07 3.06
N LEU A 55 -4.67 12.16 3.93
CA LEU A 55 -5.12 12.04 5.33
C LEU A 55 -4.94 13.33 6.13
N SER A 56 -3.92 14.14 5.83
CA SER A 56 -3.73 15.45 6.48
C SER A 56 -4.88 16.41 6.15
N LEU A 57 -5.25 16.49 4.86
CA LEU A 57 -6.35 17.31 4.37
C LEU A 57 -7.70 16.84 4.93
N ILE A 58 -7.94 15.53 4.94
CA ILE A 58 -9.15 14.90 5.50
C ILE A 58 -9.27 15.21 7.00
N LYS A 59 -8.18 15.11 7.77
CA LYS A 59 -8.17 15.47 9.21
C LYS A 59 -8.42 16.97 9.42
N GLY A 60 -7.85 17.82 8.58
CA GLY A 60 -8.10 19.27 8.60
C GLY A 60 -9.57 19.62 8.40
N PHE A 61 -10.21 19.04 7.37
CA PHE A 61 -11.64 19.23 7.14
C PHE A 61 -12.52 18.60 8.23
N ALA A 62 -12.19 17.40 8.69
CA ALA A 62 -12.94 16.76 9.78
C ALA A 62 -12.92 17.62 11.05
N ASN A 63 -11.80 18.26 11.37
CA ASN A 63 -11.71 19.24 12.45
C ASN A 63 -12.56 20.49 12.18
N LYS A 64 -12.47 21.10 10.98
CA LYS A 64 -13.28 22.27 10.56
C LYS A 64 -14.79 22.01 10.69
N TYR A 65 -15.23 20.80 10.31
CA TYR A 65 -16.63 20.38 10.28
C TYR A 65 -17.07 19.55 11.49
N GLN A 66 -16.25 19.48 12.56
CA GLN A 66 -16.55 18.80 13.83
C GLN A 66 -16.92 17.31 13.70
N ILE A 67 -16.29 16.61 12.75
CA ILE A 67 -16.52 15.18 12.47
C ILE A 67 -15.51 14.33 13.23
N SER A 68 -15.99 13.29 13.90
CA SER A 68 -15.15 12.38 14.69
C SER A 68 -14.23 11.53 13.79
N ILE A 69 -12.94 11.56 14.15
CA ILE A 69 -11.85 10.80 13.50
C ILE A 69 -11.24 9.73 14.41
N LEU A 70 -11.87 9.39 15.54
CA LEU A 70 -11.33 8.43 16.52
C LEU A 70 -11.01 7.07 15.87
N LYS A 71 -11.99 6.47 15.21
CA LYS A 71 -11.85 5.21 14.47
C LYS A 71 -10.80 5.29 13.35
N LEU A 72 -10.71 6.42 12.63
CA LEU A 72 -9.68 6.64 11.61
C LEU A 72 -8.26 6.60 12.23
N ASN A 73 -8.07 7.22 13.39
CA ASN A 73 -6.78 7.20 14.09
C ASN A 73 -6.44 5.80 14.63
N GLU A 74 -7.41 5.05 15.14
CA GLU A 74 -7.21 3.66 15.59
C GLU A 74 -6.75 2.73 14.45
N ILE A 75 -7.41 2.82 13.28
CA ILE A 75 -7.05 2.08 12.07
C ILE A 75 -5.65 2.51 11.60
N TYR A 76 -5.38 3.82 11.53
CA TYR A 76 -4.08 4.36 11.10
C TYR A 76 -2.92 3.92 12.00
N ASN A 77 -3.12 3.89 13.31
CA ASN A 77 -2.09 3.46 14.25
C ASN A 77 -1.72 1.99 14.05
N LYS A 78 -2.70 1.11 13.82
CA LYS A 78 -2.46 -0.31 13.50
C LYS A 78 -1.78 -0.48 12.15
N TYR A 79 -2.23 0.26 11.13
CA TYR A 79 -1.61 0.28 9.80
C TYR A 79 -0.12 0.65 9.85
N ILE A 80 0.24 1.73 10.56
CA ILE A 80 1.63 2.17 10.72
C ILE A 80 2.47 1.20 11.57
N GLN A 81 1.87 0.56 12.60
CA GLN A 81 2.57 -0.48 13.37
C GLN A 81 2.97 -1.66 12.47
N ILE A 82 2.04 -2.17 11.65
CA ILE A 82 2.30 -3.27 10.72
C ILE A 82 3.30 -2.85 9.64
N GLU A 83 3.15 -1.64 9.09
CA GLU A 83 4.07 -1.09 8.09
C GLU A 83 5.53 -1.07 8.58
N ASN A 84 5.77 -0.59 9.80
CA ASN A 84 7.12 -0.52 10.37
C ASN A 84 7.75 -1.92 10.57
N ILE A 85 6.93 -2.93 10.86
CA ILE A 85 7.37 -4.33 10.94
C ILE A 85 7.73 -4.83 9.53
N LEU A 86 6.83 -4.67 8.56
CA LEU A 86 7.06 -5.09 7.17
C LEU A 86 8.29 -4.40 6.56
N LEU A 87 8.48 -3.10 6.75
CA LEU A 87 9.66 -2.36 6.26
C LEU A 87 10.96 -2.85 6.91
N THR A 88 10.92 -3.22 8.20
CA THR A 88 12.08 -3.82 8.89
C THR A 88 12.41 -5.19 8.34
N GLU A 89 11.40 -6.03 8.12
CA GLU A 89 11.58 -7.37 7.57
C GLU A 89 12.03 -7.33 6.11
N PHE A 90 11.44 -6.48 5.27
CA PHE A 90 11.76 -6.41 3.85
C PHE A 90 13.17 -5.90 3.55
N LYS A 91 13.83 -5.17 4.45
CA LYS A 91 15.28 -4.91 4.33
C LYS A 91 16.11 -6.19 4.29
N LYS A 92 15.62 -7.32 4.81
CA LYS A 92 16.29 -8.62 4.69
C LYS A 92 16.26 -9.15 3.25
N LEU A 93 15.30 -8.73 2.42
CA LEU A 93 15.25 -9.05 0.98
C LEU A 93 16.38 -8.39 0.19
N GLU A 94 17.02 -7.33 0.69
CA GLU A 94 18.22 -6.75 0.06
C GLU A 94 19.36 -7.78 -0.05
N LYS A 95 19.41 -8.75 0.89
CA LYS A 95 20.35 -9.88 0.85
C LYS A 95 20.11 -10.84 -0.32
N LEU A 96 18.92 -10.81 -0.93
CA LEU A 96 18.58 -11.58 -2.13
C LEU A 96 18.99 -10.86 -3.43
N GLY A 97 19.53 -9.63 -3.33
CA GLY A 97 19.94 -8.82 -4.47
C GLY A 97 18.93 -7.77 -4.92
N LEU A 98 17.88 -7.55 -4.12
CA LEU A 98 16.88 -6.51 -4.34
C LEU A 98 17.33 -5.15 -3.76
N SER A 99 16.83 -4.05 -4.32
CA SER A 99 17.07 -2.68 -3.84
C SER A 99 15.85 -1.81 -4.07
N SER A 100 15.84 -0.58 -3.53
CA SER A 100 14.73 0.39 -3.68
C SER A 100 13.36 -0.19 -3.33
N ILE A 101 13.29 -0.98 -2.25
CA ILE A 101 12.09 -1.73 -1.88
C ILE A 101 10.99 -0.79 -1.37
N VAL A 102 9.86 -0.76 -2.08
CA VAL A 102 8.67 0.03 -1.73
C VAL A 102 7.50 -0.91 -1.47
N LEU A 103 6.89 -0.80 -0.28
CA LEU A 103 5.67 -1.52 0.08
C LEU A 103 4.45 -0.76 -0.47
N GLY A 104 3.69 -1.40 -1.35
CA GLY A 104 2.33 -1.01 -1.72
C GLY A 104 1.29 -1.79 -0.89
N PRO A 105 0.00 -1.41 -0.93
CA PRO A 105 -1.05 -2.05 -0.14
C PRO A 105 -1.18 -3.57 -0.33
N ARG A 106 -0.84 -4.06 -1.52
CA ARG A 106 -0.88 -5.48 -1.92
C ARG A 106 0.30 -5.86 -2.84
N SER A 107 1.44 -5.18 -2.72
CA SER A 107 2.57 -5.36 -3.63
C SER A 107 3.90 -4.93 -3.00
N ILE A 108 5.01 -5.42 -3.55
CA ILE A 108 6.35 -4.89 -3.30
C ILE A 108 6.96 -4.49 -4.64
N ASN A 109 7.35 -3.23 -4.78
CA ASN A 109 8.18 -2.81 -5.91
C ASN A 109 9.64 -2.87 -5.49
N ALA A 110 10.52 -3.42 -6.31
CA ALA A 110 11.95 -3.52 -6.00
C ALA A 110 12.81 -3.62 -7.26
N ASN A 111 13.97 -2.97 -7.25
CA ASN A 111 14.93 -3.04 -8.36
C ASN A 111 15.89 -4.21 -8.16
N LEU A 112 16.43 -4.74 -9.27
CA LEU A 112 17.62 -5.61 -9.25
C LEU A 112 18.91 -4.78 -9.33
N LYS A 113 20.01 -5.40 -8.90
CA LYS A 113 21.38 -4.86 -9.03
C LYS A 113 21.81 -4.47 -10.46
N ASN A 114 21.14 -4.96 -11.50
CA ASN A 114 21.48 -4.70 -12.90
C ASN A 114 20.62 -3.60 -13.55
N ASN A 115 20.00 -2.71 -12.76
CA ASN A 115 19.04 -1.68 -13.20
C ASN A 115 17.75 -2.21 -13.87
N LEU A 116 17.55 -3.53 -13.91
CA LEU A 116 16.26 -4.14 -14.20
C LEU A 116 15.27 -3.77 -13.08
N HIS A 117 14.25 -2.97 -13.44
CA HIS A 117 13.11 -2.70 -12.58
C HIS A 117 12.20 -3.92 -12.54
N LEU A 118 12.01 -4.54 -11.36
CA LEU A 118 11.05 -5.60 -11.17
C LEU A 118 9.81 -5.09 -10.44
N SER A 119 8.63 -5.45 -10.95
CA SER A 119 7.44 -5.50 -10.11
C SER A 119 7.42 -6.85 -9.40
N ILE A 120 7.39 -6.86 -8.06
CA ILE A 120 7.20 -8.08 -7.25
C ILE A 120 5.79 -8.02 -6.65
N GLU A 121 4.81 -8.29 -7.49
CA GLU A 121 3.40 -8.18 -7.09
C GLU A 121 3.03 -9.38 -6.23
N ILE A 122 2.86 -9.13 -4.93
CA ILE A 122 2.46 -10.12 -3.92
C ILE A 122 0.95 -10.06 -3.74
N TYR A 123 0.22 -10.60 -4.70
CA TYR A 123 -1.22 -10.74 -4.56
C TYR A 123 -1.54 -11.85 -3.57
N ILE A 124 -2.16 -11.51 -2.45
CA ILE A 124 -2.77 -12.50 -1.56
C ILE A 124 -4.25 -12.65 -1.92
N THR A 125 -4.52 -13.42 -2.97
CA THR A 125 -5.90 -13.74 -3.38
C THR A 125 -6.35 -15.02 -2.69
N LYS A 126 -7.41 -14.93 -1.87
CA LYS A 126 -8.03 -16.09 -1.19
C LYS A 126 -7.00 -17.00 -0.49
N GLN A 127 -6.13 -16.40 0.34
CA GLN A 127 -5.04 -17.06 1.09
C GLN A 127 -3.89 -17.66 0.24
N LYS A 128 -3.92 -17.57 -1.10
CA LYS A 128 -2.78 -17.90 -1.94
C LYS A 128 -1.92 -16.67 -2.17
N LEU A 129 -0.65 -16.79 -1.81
CA LEU A 129 0.38 -15.80 -2.08
C LEU A 129 0.91 -16.03 -3.50
N CYS A 130 0.52 -15.17 -4.43
CA CYS A 130 1.03 -15.17 -5.79
C CYS A 130 2.16 -14.14 -5.87
N ILE A 131 3.35 -14.55 -6.28
CA ILE A 131 4.48 -13.66 -6.58
C ILE A 131 4.66 -13.62 -8.09
N ILE A 132 4.14 -12.55 -8.68
CA ILE A 132 4.49 -12.15 -10.04
C ILE A 132 5.84 -11.44 -9.96
N ILE A 133 6.77 -11.81 -10.85
CA ILE A 133 8.06 -11.14 -11.02
C ILE A 133 8.16 -10.80 -12.49
N GLU A 134 7.96 -9.54 -12.83
CA GLU A 134 7.91 -9.04 -14.20
C GLU A 134 8.83 -7.82 -14.36
N PRO A 135 9.47 -7.65 -15.53
CA PRO A 135 10.23 -6.44 -15.83
C PRO A 135 9.24 -5.30 -16.07
N GLN A 136 9.47 -4.12 -15.48
CA GLN A 136 8.57 -2.97 -15.70
C GLN A 136 8.66 -2.41 -17.14
N ASN A 137 9.72 -2.75 -17.88
CA ASN A 137 9.90 -2.35 -19.28
C ASN A 137 9.29 -3.39 -20.24
N TYR A 138 8.15 -3.04 -20.85
CA TYR A 138 7.60 -3.78 -21.99
C TYR A 138 8.64 -3.89 -23.11
N GLY A 139 9.10 -5.12 -23.41
CA GLY A 139 10.06 -5.41 -24.47
C GLY A 139 11.45 -5.82 -23.98
N GLU A 140 11.75 -5.74 -22.68
CA GLU A 140 12.93 -6.40 -22.11
C GLU A 140 12.61 -7.86 -21.79
N GLU A 141 13.07 -8.79 -22.64
CA GLU A 141 13.06 -10.21 -22.28
C GLU A 141 13.95 -10.44 -21.05
N ILE A 142 13.41 -11.03 -19.99
CA ILE A 142 14.25 -11.55 -18.92
C ILE A 142 14.99 -12.78 -19.45
N SER A 143 16.18 -12.55 -19.99
CA SER A 143 17.11 -13.54 -20.57
C SER A 143 17.61 -14.61 -19.60
N ASN A 144 17.07 -14.66 -18.38
CA ASN A 144 17.41 -15.64 -17.35
C ASN A 144 16.19 -16.02 -16.50
N LEU A 145 15.30 -16.82 -17.09
CA LEU A 145 14.13 -17.43 -16.43
C LEU A 145 14.49 -18.21 -15.16
N ASP A 146 15.65 -18.87 -15.13
CA ASP A 146 16.12 -19.63 -13.96
C ASP A 146 16.42 -18.72 -12.77
N TYR A 147 17.02 -17.55 -13.01
CA TYR A 147 17.22 -16.53 -11.98
C TYR A 147 15.90 -16.03 -11.40
N VAL A 148 14.90 -15.75 -12.24
CA VAL A 148 13.56 -15.31 -11.80
C VAL A 148 12.88 -16.38 -10.96
N ASN A 149 12.90 -17.64 -11.40
CA ASN A 149 12.31 -18.76 -10.69
C ASN A 149 13.01 -19.02 -9.35
N ASN A 150 14.35 -18.92 -9.29
CA ASN A 150 15.13 -19.05 -8.07
C ASN A 150 14.84 -17.90 -7.08
N LEU A 151 14.71 -16.67 -7.57
CA LEU A 151 14.33 -15.50 -6.78
C LEU A 151 12.90 -15.64 -6.25
N ARG A 152 11.94 -16.09 -7.07
CA ARG A 152 10.56 -16.39 -6.65
C ARG A 152 10.54 -17.37 -5.48
N GLN A 153 11.23 -18.51 -5.60
CA GLN A 153 11.30 -19.52 -4.53
C GLN A 153 11.89 -18.96 -3.22
N LYS A 154 12.94 -18.13 -3.29
CA LYS A 154 13.53 -17.47 -2.10
C LYS A 154 12.57 -16.49 -1.43
N ILE A 155 11.79 -15.75 -2.22
CA ILE A 155 10.76 -14.83 -1.72
C ILE A 155 9.59 -15.63 -1.12
N GLU A 156 9.13 -16.70 -1.77
CA GLU A 156 8.10 -17.62 -1.24
C GLU A 156 8.51 -18.20 0.12
N GLN A 157 9.75 -18.63 0.27
CA GLN A 157 10.30 -19.12 1.54
C GLN A 157 10.36 -18.01 2.59
N PHE A 158 10.84 -16.81 2.24
CA PHE A 158 10.91 -15.67 3.15
C PHE A 158 9.52 -15.27 3.69
N LEU A 159 8.48 -15.26 2.84
CA LEU A 159 7.12 -14.85 3.22
C LEU A 159 6.34 -15.93 3.98
N ASN A 160 6.75 -17.19 3.88
CA ASN A 160 6.22 -18.32 4.63
C ASN A 160 7.00 -18.65 5.91
N ASN A 161 7.99 -17.83 6.28
CA ASN A 161 8.59 -17.85 7.62
C ASN A 161 7.96 -16.78 8.53
#